data_AF-K8AFJ1-F1
#
_entry.id   AF-K8AFJ1-F1
#
_cell.length_a   1.000
_cell.length_b   1.000
_cell.length_c   1.000
_cell.angle_alpha   90.00
_cell.angle_beta   90.00
_cell.angle_gamma   90.00
#
_symmetry.space_group_name_H-M   'P 1'
#
loop_
_entity.id
_entity.type
_entity.pdbx_description
1 polymer ?
#
loop_
_entity_poly.entity_id
_entity_poly.type
_entity_poly.pdbx_seq_one_letter_code
_entity_poly.pdbx_strand_id
1 'polypeptide(L)'
;MLCLRRLVFALAGSLALAAPAFAGKLAIVIDDFGYRPQTENQVLAMPAEVSVAVLPNAPHAHEMATKAHNLGHEVLIHLPMAPLSKQPLEKDTLRPDMSSEEIARIIREAVNNVPYAIGMNNHMGSAMTSSLPGMQKVMAALAHYNLYFLDSMTIGNSQAMRAAAGTGVKVIKRKVFLDDTQNEADIRVQFNRAVALARRNGSAIAIGHPHPTTVRVLKQALYNLPPDITLVRASDLLNEPQTDTSTPNNAPSQIKPAAPRNPFRGVKLCKPKQQPEPVYADRFFAVISESVSASPVVSYFRHQWQGWSKRS
;
A
#
# COMPACT_ATOMS: atom_id res chain seq x y z
N MET A 1 54.07 23.60 -7.07
CA MET A 1 52.96 23.48 -8.06
C MET A 1 52.47 22.04 -8.29
N LEU A 2 53.31 20.99 -8.25
CA LEU A 2 52.85 19.60 -8.46
C LEU A 2 51.92 19.05 -7.35
N CYS A 3 52.12 19.45 -6.09
CA CYS A 3 51.30 18.96 -4.97
C CYS A 3 49.84 19.45 -5.07
N LEU A 4 49.64 20.71 -5.48
CA LEU A 4 48.31 21.31 -5.68
C LEU A 4 47.55 20.62 -6.82
N ARG A 5 48.22 20.27 -7.93
CA ARG A 5 47.60 19.53 -9.05
C ARG A 5 47.13 18.14 -8.61
N ARG A 6 47.93 17.41 -7.83
CA ARG A 6 47.54 16.06 -7.33
C ARG A 6 46.35 16.13 -6.38
N LEU A 7 46.27 17.17 -5.54
CA LEU A 7 45.13 17.38 -4.63
C LEU A 7 43.84 17.70 -5.40
N VAL A 8 43.92 18.51 -6.46
CA VAL A 8 42.76 18.84 -7.31
C VAL A 8 42.24 17.61 -8.07
N PHE A 9 43.14 16.76 -8.61
CA PHE A 9 42.72 15.52 -9.27
C PHE A 9 42.13 14.49 -8.29
N ALA A 10 42.64 14.40 -7.07
CA ALA A 10 42.09 13.52 -6.03
C ALA A 10 40.70 13.99 -5.55
N LEU A 11 40.51 15.31 -5.40
CA LEU A 11 39.22 15.90 -5.01
C LEU A 11 38.16 15.76 -6.13
N ALA A 12 38.55 15.95 -7.39
CA ALA A 12 37.67 15.75 -8.54
C ALA A 12 37.28 14.27 -8.73
N GLY A 13 38.21 13.34 -8.49
CA GLY A 13 37.94 11.90 -8.55
C GLY A 13 37.02 11.40 -7.43
N SER A 14 37.09 11.99 -6.23
CA SER A 14 36.21 11.64 -5.10
C SER A 14 34.81 12.24 -5.24
N LEU A 15 34.65 13.42 -5.84
CA LEU A 15 33.33 13.95 -6.22
C LEU A 15 32.65 13.13 -7.33
N ALA A 16 33.42 12.56 -8.27
CA ALA A 16 32.88 11.74 -9.36
C ALA A 16 32.42 10.33 -8.92
N LEU A 17 32.90 9.85 -7.78
CA LEU A 17 32.49 8.57 -7.17
C LEU A 17 31.38 8.72 -6.12
N ALA A 18 31.03 9.95 -5.74
CA ALA A 18 29.86 10.22 -4.94
C ALA A 18 28.61 10.09 -5.82
N ALA A 19 28.10 8.87 -5.96
CA ALA A 19 26.75 8.70 -6.48
C ALA A 19 25.81 9.53 -5.59
N PRO A 20 24.97 10.42 -6.15
CA PRO A 20 23.97 11.10 -5.35
C PRO A 20 23.08 10.02 -4.73
N ALA A 21 23.18 9.86 -3.41
CA ALA A 21 22.26 9.02 -2.65
C ALA A 21 20.95 9.80 -2.59
N PHE A 22 20.14 9.70 -3.65
CA PHE A 22 18.80 10.28 -3.64
C PHE A 22 17.97 9.52 -2.61
N ALA A 23 17.54 10.23 -1.56
CA ALA A 23 16.61 9.68 -0.60
C ALA A 23 15.32 9.25 -1.31
N GLY A 24 14.81 8.08 -0.98
CA GLY A 24 13.54 7.59 -1.53
C GLY A 24 12.40 8.48 -1.05
N LYS A 25 11.53 8.93 -1.95
CA LYS A 25 10.39 9.79 -1.61
C LYS A 25 9.17 8.95 -1.22
N LEU A 26 8.63 9.17 -0.04
CA LEU A 26 7.38 8.53 0.39
C LEU A 26 6.30 9.61 0.53
N ALA A 27 5.21 9.47 -0.23
CA ALA A 27 4.00 10.23 0.00
C ALA A 27 2.96 9.35 0.69
N ILE A 28 2.25 9.92 1.67
CA ILE A 28 1.17 9.28 2.39
C ILE A 28 -0.08 10.13 2.22
N VAL A 29 -1.17 9.51 1.78
CA VAL A 29 -2.49 10.14 1.67
C VAL A 29 -3.45 9.41 2.61
N ILE A 30 -4.21 10.17 3.39
CA ILE A 30 -5.26 9.64 4.24
C ILE A 30 -6.62 9.99 3.67
N ASP A 31 -7.32 8.96 3.19
CA ASP A 31 -8.64 9.02 2.56
C ASP A 31 -9.77 9.14 3.59
N ASP A 32 -11.01 9.31 3.12
CA ASP A 32 -12.24 9.36 3.93
C ASP A 32 -12.28 10.41 5.06
N PHE A 33 -11.76 11.62 4.79
CA PHE A 33 -11.98 12.76 5.68
C PHE A 33 -13.41 13.32 5.56
N GLY A 34 -13.90 13.90 6.66
CA GLY A 34 -15.16 14.64 6.75
C GLY A 34 -16.25 13.95 7.59
N TYR A 35 -15.98 12.76 8.14
CA TYR A 35 -16.93 12.00 8.97
C TYR A 35 -16.47 11.80 10.41
N ARG A 36 -15.16 11.85 10.68
CA ARG A 36 -14.58 11.49 11.97
C ARG A 36 -13.60 12.58 12.45
N PRO A 37 -14.07 13.79 12.80
CA PRO A 37 -13.18 14.87 13.22
C PRO A 37 -12.21 14.49 14.34
N GLN A 38 -12.60 13.58 15.24
CA GLN A 38 -11.74 13.13 16.35
C GLN A 38 -10.45 12.42 15.88
N THR A 39 -10.52 11.51 14.92
CA THR A 39 -9.33 10.80 14.40
C THR A 39 -8.68 11.59 13.28
N GLU A 40 -9.45 12.30 12.47
CA GLU A 40 -8.94 13.17 11.42
C GLU A 40 -8.08 14.30 12.00
N ASN A 41 -8.47 14.92 13.13
CA ASN A 41 -7.65 15.91 13.82
C ASN A 41 -6.33 15.34 14.35
N GLN A 42 -6.25 14.02 14.60
CA GLN A 42 -4.98 13.39 14.97
C GLN A 42 -4.07 13.18 13.76
N VAL A 43 -4.64 13.01 12.56
CA VAL A 43 -3.89 13.01 11.30
C VAL A 43 -3.40 14.44 10.99
N LEU A 44 -4.24 15.46 11.20
CA LEU A 44 -3.83 16.87 11.04
C LEU A 44 -2.80 17.37 12.06
N ALA A 45 -2.45 16.55 13.05
CA ALA A 45 -1.35 16.81 13.98
C ALA A 45 -0.04 16.11 13.54
N MET A 46 -0.06 15.33 12.46
CA MET A 46 1.12 14.73 11.83
C MET A 46 1.84 15.78 10.96
N PRO A 47 3.05 15.48 10.44
CA PRO A 47 3.73 16.38 9.51
C PRO A 47 2.85 16.78 8.31
N ALA A 48 2.98 18.02 7.86
CA ALA A 48 2.15 18.62 6.82
C ALA A 48 2.32 17.95 5.43
N GLU A 49 3.36 17.14 5.26
CA GLU A 49 3.60 16.31 4.08
C GLU A 49 2.59 15.15 3.97
N VAL A 50 1.94 14.73 5.07
CA VAL A 50 0.82 13.79 5.02
C VAL A 50 -0.36 14.50 4.36
N SER A 51 -0.71 14.08 3.15
CA SER A 51 -1.83 14.64 2.40
C SER A 51 -3.15 14.02 2.87
N VAL A 52 -4.26 14.74 2.69
CA VAL A 52 -5.59 14.27 3.09
C VAL A 52 -6.55 14.31 1.92
N ALA A 53 -7.44 13.32 1.81
CA ALA A 53 -8.48 13.29 0.80
C ALA A 53 -9.87 13.32 1.45
N VAL A 54 -10.67 14.32 1.07
CA VAL A 54 -11.93 14.67 1.74
C VAL A 54 -13.12 14.26 0.87
N LEU A 55 -14.06 13.52 1.46
CA LEU A 55 -15.31 13.15 0.80
C LEU A 55 -16.20 14.39 0.67
N PRO A 56 -16.59 14.81 -0.55
CA PRO A 56 -17.24 16.11 -0.78
C PRO A 56 -18.65 16.22 -0.18
N ASN A 57 -19.32 15.10 0.03
CA ASN A 57 -20.67 15.04 0.61
C ASN A 57 -20.66 14.70 2.11
N ALA A 58 -19.48 14.62 2.74
CA ALA A 58 -19.37 14.36 4.16
C ALA A 58 -19.81 15.57 5.01
N PRO A 59 -20.41 15.37 6.20
CA PRO A 59 -20.94 16.46 7.02
C PRO A 59 -19.92 17.57 7.36
N HIS A 60 -18.65 17.19 7.52
CA HIS A 60 -17.57 18.12 7.86
C HIS A 60 -16.60 18.38 6.70
N ALA A 61 -16.98 18.09 5.45
CA ALA A 61 -16.08 18.19 4.29
C ALA A 61 -15.39 19.56 4.18
N HIS A 62 -16.18 20.63 4.15
CA HIS A 62 -15.68 21.99 4.00
C HIS A 62 -14.82 22.44 5.20
N GLU A 63 -15.26 22.12 6.42
CA GLU A 63 -14.54 22.42 7.66
C GLU A 63 -13.18 21.73 7.68
N MET A 64 -13.15 20.42 7.41
CA MET A 64 -11.95 19.62 7.46
C MET A 64 -10.96 19.95 6.34
N ALA A 65 -11.44 20.25 5.13
CA ALA A 65 -10.61 20.73 4.03
C ALA A 65 -9.94 22.07 4.36
N THR A 66 -10.72 23.03 4.86
CA THR A 66 -10.20 24.35 5.27
C THR A 66 -9.19 24.23 6.41
N LYS A 67 -9.49 23.39 7.40
CA LYS A 67 -8.60 23.15 8.54
C LYS A 67 -7.29 22.49 8.11
N ALA A 68 -7.35 21.47 7.25
CA ALA A 68 -6.17 20.80 6.72
C ALA A 68 -5.27 21.77 5.95
N HIS A 69 -5.86 22.58 5.06
CA HIS A 69 -5.13 23.60 4.31
C HIS A 69 -4.44 24.61 5.23
N ASN A 70 -5.15 25.13 6.23
CA ASN A 70 -4.61 26.11 7.18
C ASN A 70 -3.45 25.55 8.03
N LEU A 71 -3.39 24.23 8.21
CA LEU A 71 -2.30 23.53 8.88
C LEU A 71 -1.17 23.12 7.92
N GLY A 72 -1.27 23.48 6.63
CA GLY A 72 -0.25 23.25 5.61
C GLY A 72 -0.31 21.89 4.92
N HIS A 73 -1.35 21.09 5.21
CA HIS A 73 -1.57 19.82 4.53
C HIS A 73 -2.06 20.02 3.10
N GLU A 74 -1.63 19.13 2.22
CA GLU A 74 -2.20 19.01 0.89
C GLU A 74 -3.59 18.38 0.94
N VAL A 75 -4.55 18.99 0.24
CA VAL A 75 -5.95 18.55 0.21
C VAL A 75 -6.30 17.99 -1.17
N LEU A 76 -6.92 16.82 -1.19
CA LEU A 76 -7.50 16.19 -2.35
C LEU A 76 -9.02 16.04 -2.17
N ILE A 77 -9.76 16.05 -3.28
CA ILE A 77 -11.13 15.56 -3.30
C ILE A 77 -11.10 14.03 -3.33
N HIS A 78 -11.74 13.38 -2.36
CA HIS A 78 -11.99 11.94 -2.39
C HIS A 78 -13.36 11.69 -3.01
N LEU A 79 -13.43 11.46 -4.31
CA LEU A 79 -14.73 11.42 -5.00
C LEU A 79 -15.29 10.00 -5.05
N PRO A 80 -16.53 9.76 -4.58
CA PRO A 80 -17.21 8.47 -4.72
C PRO A 80 -17.32 8.03 -6.18
N MET A 81 -16.87 6.81 -6.45
CA MET A 81 -16.93 6.19 -7.76
C MET A 81 -17.47 4.76 -7.67
N ALA A 82 -18.25 4.36 -8.66
CA ALA A 82 -18.94 3.06 -8.65
C ALA A 82 -17.95 1.89 -8.56
N PRO A 83 -18.11 0.97 -7.59
CA PRO A 83 -17.39 -0.29 -7.55
C PRO A 83 -18.05 -1.35 -8.44
N LEU A 84 -17.34 -2.44 -8.70
CA LEU A 84 -17.90 -3.65 -9.33
C LEU A 84 -18.83 -4.43 -8.38
N SER A 85 -18.67 -4.25 -7.06
CA SER A 85 -19.54 -4.85 -6.05
C SER A 85 -20.91 -4.15 -6.01
N LYS A 86 -21.94 -4.82 -5.49
CA LYS A 86 -23.30 -4.29 -5.38
C LYS A 86 -23.58 -3.58 -4.05
N GLN A 87 -22.59 -2.91 -3.49
CA GLN A 87 -22.77 -2.20 -2.22
C GLN A 87 -23.54 -0.89 -2.41
N PRO A 88 -24.19 -0.37 -1.36
CA PRO A 88 -24.82 0.94 -1.41
C PRO A 88 -23.84 2.02 -1.87
N LEU A 89 -24.31 2.90 -2.75
CA LEU A 89 -23.50 4.00 -3.27
C LEU A 89 -23.76 5.26 -2.45
N GLU A 90 -22.71 6.02 -2.23
CA GLU A 90 -22.81 7.34 -1.63
C GLU A 90 -23.47 8.33 -2.60
N LYS A 91 -23.95 9.45 -2.06
CA LYS A 91 -24.50 10.53 -2.86
C LYS A 91 -23.47 11.02 -3.88
N ASP A 92 -23.92 11.29 -5.11
CA ASP A 92 -23.09 11.76 -6.22
C ASP A 92 -21.93 10.82 -6.58
N THR A 93 -22.12 9.52 -6.39
CA THR A 93 -21.17 8.50 -6.88
C THR A 93 -21.12 8.50 -8.41
N LEU A 94 -19.94 8.77 -8.97
CA LEU A 94 -19.71 8.70 -10.41
C LEU A 94 -19.88 7.28 -10.94
N ARG A 95 -20.63 7.13 -12.03
CA ARG A 95 -20.87 5.85 -12.71
C ARG A 95 -20.47 5.91 -14.19
N PRO A 96 -20.01 4.80 -14.79
CA PRO A 96 -19.63 4.75 -16.21
C PRO A 96 -20.69 5.21 -17.22
N ASP A 97 -21.96 4.98 -16.89
CA ASP A 97 -23.13 5.23 -17.73
C ASP A 97 -23.62 6.68 -17.69
N MET A 98 -23.10 7.51 -16.78
CA MET A 98 -23.46 8.93 -16.69
C MET A 98 -23.09 9.72 -17.94
N SER A 99 -23.87 10.75 -18.23
CA SER A 99 -23.53 11.74 -19.26
C SER A 99 -22.34 12.61 -18.82
N SER A 100 -21.72 13.30 -19.78
CA SER A 100 -20.61 14.22 -19.49
C SER A 100 -21.07 15.38 -18.61
N GLU A 101 -22.29 15.86 -18.82
CA GLU A 101 -22.90 16.98 -18.09
C GLU A 101 -23.11 16.62 -16.62
N GLU A 102 -23.58 15.40 -16.34
CA GLU A 102 -23.79 14.92 -14.97
C GLU A 102 -22.46 14.73 -14.23
N ILE A 103 -21.46 14.13 -14.90
CA ILE A 103 -20.10 14.01 -14.33
C ILE A 103 -19.52 15.39 -14.03
N ALA A 104 -19.64 16.35 -14.96
CA ALA A 104 -19.16 17.71 -14.76
C ALA A 104 -19.91 18.45 -13.65
N ARG A 105 -21.22 18.22 -13.50
CA ARG A 105 -22.02 18.77 -12.38
C ARG A 105 -21.50 18.26 -11.04
N ILE A 106 -21.32 16.94 -10.91
CA ILE A 106 -20.83 16.32 -9.68
C ILE A 106 -19.42 16.83 -9.33
N ILE A 107 -18.51 16.88 -10.30
CA ILE A 107 -17.14 17.37 -10.07
C ILE A 107 -17.14 18.84 -9.66
N ARG A 108 -17.95 19.69 -10.28
CA ARG A 108 -18.10 21.10 -9.89
C ARG A 108 -18.59 21.24 -8.45
N GLU A 109 -19.59 20.46 -8.04
CA GLU A 109 -20.08 20.45 -6.66
C GLU A 109 -19.01 19.97 -5.68
N ALA A 110 -18.26 18.93 -6.04
CA ALA A 110 -17.16 18.42 -5.23
C ALA A 110 -16.04 19.46 -5.02
N VAL A 111 -15.67 20.20 -6.07
CA VAL A 111 -14.69 21.30 -5.98
C VAL A 111 -15.18 22.42 -5.06
N ASN A 112 -16.46 22.75 -5.10
CA ASN A 112 -17.03 23.77 -4.21
C ASN A 112 -17.08 23.30 -2.75
N ASN A 113 -17.37 22.02 -2.52
CA ASN A 113 -17.50 21.47 -1.16
C ASN A 113 -16.14 21.21 -0.49
N VAL A 114 -15.09 20.98 -1.27
CA VAL A 114 -13.72 20.71 -0.79
C VAL A 114 -12.79 21.85 -1.25
N PRO A 115 -12.82 23.01 -0.57
CA PRO A 115 -11.96 24.14 -0.93
C PRO A 115 -10.48 23.76 -0.79
N TYR A 116 -9.62 24.49 -1.51
CA TYR A 116 -8.16 24.32 -1.52
C TYR A 116 -7.65 22.98 -2.07
N ALA A 117 -8.53 22.13 -2.61
CA ALA A 117 -8.12 20.91 -3.25
C ALA A 117 -7.21 21.20 -4.45
N ILE A 118 -6.09 20.48 -4.53
CA ILE A 118 -5.16 20.56 -5.67
C ILE A 118 -5.11 19.26 -6.48
N GLY A 119 -5.80 18.22 -6.02
CA GLY A 119 -5.98 16.96 -6.72
C GLY A 119 -7.30 16.29 -6.38
N MET A 120 -7.58 15.19 -7.07
CA MET A 120 -8.71 14.32 -6.80
C MET A 120 -8.25 12.86 -6.82
N ASN A 121 -8.75 12.03 -5.91
CA ASN A 121 -8.64 10.58 -6.00
C ASN A 121 -10.02 9.92 -5.95
N ASN A 122 -10.07 8.63 -6.29
CA ASN A 122 -11.30 7.86 -6.27
C ASN A 122 -11.51 7.16 -4.92
N HIS A 123 -12.69 7.38 -4.32
CA HIS A 123 -13.24 6.50 -3.30
C HIS A 123 -13.88 5.30 -3.99
N MET A 124 -13.41 4.08 -3.67
CA MET A 124 -13.79 2.85 -4.38
C MET A 124 -13.52 2.94 -5.89
N GLY A 125 -14.52 2.80 -6.77
CA GLY A 125 -14.37 3.11 -8.19
C GLY A 125 -13.94 1.98 -9.11
N SER A 126 -13.87 0.71 -8.70
CA SER A 126 -13.40 -0.37 -9.57
C SER A 126 -14.19 -0.54 -10.88
N ALA A 127 -15.49 -0.19 -10.91
CA ALA A 127 -16.27 -0.15 -12.15
C ALA A 127 -16.02 1.15 -12.94
N MET A 128 -15.92 2.30 -12.25
CA MET A 128 -15.67 3.58 -12.90
C MET A 128 -14.28 3.64 -13.54
N THR A 129 -13.23 3.33 -12.79
CA THR A 129 -11.84 3.43 -13.22
C THR A 129 -11.47 2.38 -14.26
N SER A 130 -12.20 1.26 -14.36
CA SER A 130 -12.03 0.30 -15.45
C SER A 130 -12.73 0.71 -16.76
N SER A 131 -13.60 1.73 -16.74
CA SER A 131 -14.27 2.26 -17.92
C SER A 131 -13.48 3.39 -18.55
N LEU A 132 -12.86 3.14 -19.71
CA LEU A 132 -12.16 4.19 -20.45
C LEU A 132 -13.12 5.34 -20.86
N PRO A 133 -14.30 5.09 -21.46
CA PRO A 133 -15.22 6.19 -21.80
C PRO A 133 -15.68 6.98 -20.57
N GLY A 134 -15.91 6.31 -19.44
CA GLY A 134 -16.27 6.97 -18.18
C GLY A 134 -15.15 7.87 -17.68
N MET A 135 -13.93 7.34 -17.59
CA MET A 135 -12.77 8.11 -17.13
C MET A 135 -12.39 9.23 -18.09
N GLN A 136 -12.61 9.10 -19.41
CA GLN A 136 -12.36 10.20 -20.34
C GLN A 136 -13.26 11.41 -20.05
N LYS A 137 -14.53 11.18 -19.71
CA LYS A 137 -15.44 12.26 -19.28
C LYS A 137 -14.97 12.90 -17.97
N VAL A 138 -14.49 12.09 -17.01
CA VAL A 138 -13.90 12.59 -15.75
C VAL A 138 -12.69 13.46 -16.02
N MET A 139 -11.75 13.00 -16.83
CA MET A 139 -10.51 13.73 -17.14
C MET A 139 -10.79 15.01 -17.94
N ALA A 140 -11.79 14.98 -18.83
CA ALA A 140 -12.25 16.18 -19.54
C ALA A 140 -12.84 17.21 -18.56
N ALA A 141 -13.68 16.79 -17.61
CA ALA A 141 -14.22 17.68 -16.59
C ALA A 141 -13.12 18.23 -15.65
N LEU A 142 -12.18 17.39 -15.20
CA LEU A 142 -11.06 17.79 -14.34
C LEU A 142 -10.09 18.76 -15.02
N ALA A 143 -9.95 18.71 -16.34
CA ALA A 143 -9.06 19.61 -17.08
C ALA A 143 -9.42 21.09 -16.90
N HIS A 144 -10.65 21.40 -16.47
CA HIS A 144 -11.08 22.76 -16.14
C HIS A 144 -10.63 23.25 -14.76
N TYR A 145 -10.09 22.39 -13.89
CA TYR A 145 -9.86 22.70 -12.47
C TYR A 145 -8.39 22.69 -12.02
N ASN A 146 -7.41 22.55 -12.92
CA ASN A 146 -5.98 22.43 -12.58
C ASN A 146 -5.69 21.39 -11.46
N LEU A 147 -6.52 20.34 -11.38
CA LEU A 147 -6.36 19.25 -10.44
C LEU A 147 -5.60 18.12 -11.12
N TYR A 148 -4.68 17.48 -10.38
CA TYR A 148 -4.18 16.17 -10.78
C TYR A 148 -5.13 15.06 -10.31
N PHE A 149 -4.99 13.87 -10.90
CA PHE A 149 -5.71 12.69 -10.47
C PHE A 149 -4.77 11.68 -9.80
N LEU A 150 -5.04 11.33 -8.55
CA LEU A 150 -4.41 10.21 -7.87
C LEU A 150 -5.30 8.98 -8.00
N ASP A 151 -4.85 7.99 -8.75
CA ASP A 151 -5.54 6.71 -8.86
C ASP A 151 -5.27 5.88 -7.61
N SER A 152 -6.33 5.61 -6.83
CA SER A 152 -6.28 4.76 -5.63
C SER A 152 -6.05 3.28 -5.98
N MET A 153 -6.02 2.91 -7.25
CA MET A 153 -5.71 1.56 -7.75
C MET A 153 -6.60 0.49 -7.10
N THR A 154 -7.91 0.74 -7.08
CA THR A 154 -8.95 -0.20 -6.59
C THR A 154 -9.23 -1.34 -7.57
N ILE A 155 -8.68 -1.24 -8.79
CA ILE A 155 -8.64 -2.30 -9.79
C ILE A 155 -7.30 -2.23 -10.55
N GLY A 156 -6.73 -3.39 -10.90
CA GLY A 156 -5.39 -3.44 -11.52
C GLY A 156 -5.31 -2.86 -12.94
N ASN A 157 -6.40 -2.92 -13.69
CA ASN A 157 -6.50 -2.47 -15.08
C ASN A 157 -7.16 -1.09 -15.23
N SER A 158 -6.99 -0.21 -14.23
CA SER A 158 -7.49 1.16 -14.28
C SER A 158 -7.08 1.87 -15.57
N GLN A 159 -8.02 2.62 -16.15
CA GLN A 159 -7.89 3.39 -17.38
C GLN A 159 -7.52 4.85 -17.11
N ALA A 160 -7.29 5.26 -15.86
CA ALA A 160 -7.07 6.66 -15.49
C ALA A 160 -5.93 7.33 -16.31
N MET A 161 -4.76 6.69 -16.41
CA MET A 161 -3.64 7.23 -17.20
C MET A 161 -3.99 7.39 -18.68
N ARG A 162 -4.64 6.37 -19.26
CA ARG A 162 -5.04 6.38 -20.67
C ARG A 162 -6.12 7.43 -20.94
N ALA A 163 -7.07 7.59 -20.02
CA ALA A 163 -8.13 8.58 -20.11
C ALA A 163 -7.61 10.02 -20.00
N ALA A 164 -6.49 10.23 -19.28
CA ALA A 164 -5.84 11.52 -19.17
C ALA A 164 -4.97 11.87 -20.38
N ALA A 165 -4.73 10.92 -21.31
CA ALA A 165 -3.96 11.20 -22.51
C ALA A 165 -4.65 12.30 -23.34
N GLY A 166 -3.90 13.37 -23.65
CA GLY A 166 -4.43 14.54 -24.35
C GLY A 166 -5.20 15.51 -23.46
N THR A 167 -5.39 15.22 -22.17
CA THR A 167 -5.82 16.20 -21.17
C THR A 167 -4.60 16.74 -20.44
N GLY A 168 -4.67 17.97 -19.91
CA GLY A 168 -3.62 18.52 -19.06
C GLY A 168 -3.53 17.87 -17.67
N VAL A 169 -4.38 16.87 -17.40
CA VAL A 169 -4.49 16.24 -16.07
C VAL A 169 -3.36 15.25 -15.88
N LYS A 170 -2.50 15.51 -14.89
CA LYS A 170 -1.46 14.55 -14.49
C LYS A 170 -2.08 13.43 -13.67
N VAL A 171 -1.62 12.20 -13.89
CA VAL A 171 -2.07 11.02 -13.15
C VAL A 171 -0.91 10.42 -12.38
N ILE A 172 -1.09 10.21 -11.08
CA ILE A 172 -0.18 9.46 -10.21
C ILE A 172 -0.92 8.27 -9.60
N LYS A 173 -0.20 7.23 -9.17
CA LYS A 173 -0.81 5.97 -8.71
C LYS A 173 -0.36 5.58 -7.32
N ARG A 174 -1.31 5.13 -6.50
CA ARG A 174 -1.01 4.40 -5.26
C ARG A 174 -0.13 3.17 -5.54
N LYS A 175 0.84 2.90 -4.68
CA LYS A 175 1.66 1.67 -4.67
C LYS A 175 1.33 0.74 -3.51
N VAL A 176 0.90 1.27 -2.36
CA VAL A 176 0.58 0.49 -1.16
C VAL A 176 -0.71 0.99 -0.51
N PHE A 177 -1.54 0.07 -0.04
CA PHE A 177 -2.71 0.36 0.80
C PHE A 177 -2.33 -0.04 2.22
N LEU A 178 -2.44 0.88 3.16
CA LEU A 178 -1.87 0.71 4.49
C LEU A 178 -2.73 -0.21 5.35
N ASP A 179 -4.05 -0.09 5.25
CA ASP A 179 -4.99 -0.60 6.25
C ASP A 179 -6.15 -1.41 5.65
N ASP A 180 -5.83 -2.29 4.69
CA ASP A 180 -6.74 -3.35 4.22
C ASP A 180 -7.32 -4.17 5.40
N THR A 181 -6.53 -4.30 6.48
CA THR A 181 -6.99 -4.85 7.76
C THR A 181 -6.81 -3.78 8.84
N GLN A 182 -7.68 -3.80 9.85
CA GLN A 182 -7.54 -2.93 11.03
C GLN A 182 -6.57 -3.51 12.07
N ASN A 183 -5.55 -4.26 11.64
CA ASN A 183 -4.53 -4.83 12.52
C ASN A 183 -3.24 -4.01 12.44
N GLU A 184 -2.71 -3.55 13.57
CA GLU A 184 -1.50 -2.71 13.59
C GLU A 184 -0.24 -3.38 13.02
N ALA A 185 -0.10 -4.70 13.19
CA ALA A 185 1.05 -5.42 12.67
C ALA A 185 1.02 -5.45 11.14
N ASP A 186 -0.15 -5.73 10.55
CA ASP A 186 -0.35 -5.72 9.11
C ASP A 186 -0.13 -4.32 8.52
N ILE A 187 -0.65 -3.27 9.18
CA ILE A 187 -0.44 -1.88 8.78
C ILE A 187 1.05 -1.53 8.79
N ARG A 188 1.80 -2.00 9.80
CA ARG A 188 3.25 -1.80 9.88
C ARG A 188 4.00 -2.53 8.77
N VAL A 189 3.57 -3.75 8.41
CA VAL A 189 4.11 -4.48 7.25
C VAL A 189 3.89 -3.68 5.97
N GLN A 190 2.70 -3.11 5.77
CA GLN A 190 2.39 -2.30 4.58
C GLN A 190 3.18 -0.99 4.57
N PHE A 191 3.32 -0.31 5.71
CA PHE A 191 4.18 0.88 5.81
C PHE A 191 5.64 0.56 5.42
N ASN A 192 6.21 -0.51 5.97
CA ASN A 192 7.58 -0.94 5.65
C ASN A 192 7.71 -1.34 4.17
N ARG A 193 6.67 -1.94 3.59
CA ARG A 193 6.61 -2.21 2.15
C ARG A 193 6.62 -0.92 1.33
N ALA A 194 5.90 0.11 1.74
CA ALA A 194 5.89 1.42 1.06
C ALA A 194 7.29 2.07 1.10
N VAL A 195 7.94 2.05 2.25
CA VAL A 195 9.34 2.48 2.42
C VAL A 195 10.27 1.70 1.49
N ALA A 196 10.16 0.37 1.46
CA ALA A 196 11.00 -0.46 0.60
C ALA A 196 10.76 -0.19 -0.90
N LEU A 197 9.52 0.15 -1.29
CA LEU A 197 9.21 0.55 -2.66
C LEU A 197 9.77 1.93 -2.99
N ALA A 198 9.69 2.90 -2.07
CA ALA A 198 10.29 4.22 -2.24
C ALA A 198 11.81 4.12 -2.47
N ARG A 199 12.51 3.27 -1.70
CA ARG A 199 13.94 2.99 -1.89
C ARG A 199 14.25 2.39 -3.27
N ARG A 200 13.47 1.39 -3.68
CA ARG A 200 13.74 0.66 -4.92
C ARG A 200 13.40 1.46 -6.17
N ASN A 201 12.33 2.25 -6.11
CA ASN A 201 11.76 2.91 -7.29
C ASN A 201 12.01 4.43 -7.31
N GLY A 202 12.71 4.97 -6.31
CA GLY A 202 12.85 6.41 -6.10
C GLY A 202 11.65 7.05 -5.40
N SER A 203 10.43 6.55 -5.62
CA SER A 203 9.24 7.03 -4.92
C SER A 203 8.15 5.97 -4.70
N ALA A 204 7.29 6.21 -3.71
CA ALA A 204 6.06 5.45 -3.51
C ALA A 204 4.95 6.32 -2.88
N ILE A 205 3.70 6.05 -3.28
CA ILE A 205 2.50 6.60 -2.65
C ILE A 205 1.83 5.49 -1.85
N ALA A 206 1.61 5.72 -0.56
CA ALA A 206 0.80 4.88 0.30
C ALA A 206 -0.50 5.58 0.65
N ILE A 207 -1.61 4.85 0.63
CA ILE A 207 -2.94 5.36 1.02
C ILE A 207 -3.42 4.57 2.23
N GLY A 208 -4.03 5.25 3.19
CA GLY A 208 -4.80 4.62 4.27
C GLY A 208 -5.98 5.50 4.68
N HIS A 209 -6.59 5.22 5.82
CA HIS A 209 -7.76 5.93 6.33
C HIS A 209 -7.55 6.38 7.78
N PRO A 210 -8.36 7.30 8.32
CA PRO A 210 -8.22 7.82 9.68
C PRO A 210 -8.78 6.84 10.71
N HIS A 211 -8.48 5.55 10.57
CA HIS A 211 -8.77 4.54 11.57
C HIS A 211 -7.84 4.69 12.78
N PRO A 212 -8.31 4.45 14.02
CA PRO A 212 -7.46 4.58 15.21
C PRO A 212 -6.16 3.75 15.15
N THR A 213 -6.22 2.57 14.54
CA THR A 213 -5.06 1.69 14.37
C THR A 213 -4.06 2.25 13.35
N THR A 214 -4.53 2.75 12.21
CA THR A 214 -3.71 3.43 11.19
C THR A 214 -3.03 4.66 11.77
N VAL A 215 -3.77 5.51 12.47
CA VAL A 215 -3.23 6.73 13.12
C VAL A 215 -2.13 6.39 14.12
N ARG A 216 -2.32 5.34 14.94
CA ARG A 216 -1.33 4.92 15.95
C ARG A 216 -0.04 4.43 15.30
N VAL A 217 -0.15 3.60 14.26
CA VAL A 217 1.01 3.11 13.52
C VAL A 217 1.74 4.27 12.83
N LEU A 218 1.03 5.16 12.14
CA LEU A 218 1.64 6.28 11.44
C LEU A 218 2.34 7.27 12.38
N LYS A 219 1.76 7.60 13.54
CA LYS A 219 2.45 8.45 14.54
C LYS A 219 3.83 7.90 14.92
N GLN A 220 3.93 6.57 15.12
CA GLN A 220 5.19 5.93 15.47
C GLN A 220 6.13 5.79 14.26
N ALA A 221 5.58 5.43 13.10
CA ALA A 221 6.35 5.13 11.91
C ALA A 221 6.96 6.39 11.28
N LEU A 222 6.23 7.51 11.29
CA LEU A 222 6.72 8.81 10.81
C LEU A 222 7.80 9.39 11.72
N TYR A 223 7.67 9.21 13.04
CA TYR A 223 8.72 9.61 13.98
C TYR A 223 10.03 8.83 13.75
N ASN A 224 9.92 7.56 13.39
CA ASN A 224 11.05 6.66 13.12
C ASN A 224 11.30 6.48 11.61
N LEU A 225 10.97 7.48 10.80
CA LEU A 225 11.18 7.37 9.36
C LEU A 225 12.69 7.20 9.09
N PRO A 226 13.09 6.23 8.26
CA PRO A 226 14.51 6.03 7.99
C PRO A 226 15.15 7.27 7.36
N PRO A 227 16.42 7.58 7.68
CA PRO A 227 17.08 8.82 7.24
C PRO A 227 17.30 8.88 5.72
N ASP A 228 17.22 7.74 5.02
CA ASP A 228 17.30 7.62 3.58
C ASP A 228 15.92 7.74 2.88
N ILE A 229 14.87 8.08 3.64
CA ILE A 229 13.52 8.33 3.11
C ILE A 229 13.09 9.75 3.45
N THR A 230 12.63 10.47 2.45
CA THR A 230 12.03 11.79 2.61
C THR A 230 10.51 11.67 2.51
N LEU A 231 9.80 12.10 3.55
CA LEU A 231 8.36 12.27 3.47
C LEU A 231 8.07 13.50 2.59
N VAL A 232 7.19 13.36 1.61
CA VAL A 232 6.82 14.40 0.65
C VAL A 232 5.31 14.43 0.46
N ARG A 233 4.77 15.52 -0.11
CA ARG A 233 3.37 15.59 -0.49
C ARG A 233 3.10 14.73 -1.73
N ALA A 234 1.85 14.37 -2.02
CA ALA A 234 1.55 13.58 -3.21
C ALA A 234 1.84 14.38 -4.50
N SER A 235 1.62 15.71 -4.50
CA SER A 235 1.93 16.57 -5.65
C SER A 235 3.42 16.66 -6.00
N ASP A 236 4.32 16.43 -5.04
CA ASP A 236 5.77 16.40 -5.28
C ASP A 236 6.18 15.24 -6.22
N LEU A 237 5.30 14.25 -6.40
CA LEU A 237 5.52 13.06 -7.22
C LEU A 237 4.89 13.16 -8.62
N LEU A 238 4.32 14.31 -9.00
CA LEU A 238 3.62 14.48 -10.30
C LEU A 238 4.51 14.30 -11.54
N ASN A 239 5.82 14.43 -11.40
CA ASN A 239 6.78 14.27 -12.49
C ASN A 239 7.56 12.95 -12.39
N GLU A 240 7.26 12.10 -11.40
CA GLU A 240 7.91 10.81 -11.23
C GLU A 240 7.37 9.79 -12.24
N PRO A 241 8.22 8.91 -12.81
CA PRO A 241 7.79 7.93 -13.80
C PRO A 241 6.62 7.06 -13.31
N GLN A 242 5.54 7.02 -14.09
CA GLN A 242 4.39 6.17 -13.82
C GLN A 242 4.35 5.00 -14.81
N THR A 243 4.07 3.80 -14.32
CA THR A 243 3.84 2.62 -15.17
C THR A 243 2.38 2.60 -15.60
N ASP A 244 2.13 2.59 -16.91
CA ASP A 244 0.81 2.30 -17.43
C ASP A 244 0.48 0.81 -17.23
N THR A 245 -0.66 0.56 -16.61
CA THR A 245 -1.18 -0.79 -16.30
C THR A 245 -2.55 -1.00 -16.97
N SER A 246 -2.98 -0.06 -17.81
CA SER A 246 -4.21 -0.20 -18.57
C SER A 246 -4.08 -1.38 -19.53
N THR A 247 -5.08 -2.25 -19.55
CA THR A 247 -5.17 -3.33 -20.54
C THR A 247 -6.17 -2.92 -21.61
N PRO A 248 -5.75 -2.73 -22.87
CA PRO A 248 -6.68 -2.54 -23.98
C PRO A 248 -7.41 -3.86 -24.25
N ASN A 249 -8.73 -3.82 -24.47
CA ASN A 249 -9.52 -4.87 -25.12
C ASN A 249 -9.86 -6.17 -24.37
N ASN A 250 -9.78 -6.24 -23.04
CA ASN A 250 -10.50 -7.30 -22.32
C ASN A 250 -11.76 -6.71 -21.69
N ALA A 251 -12.93 -7.07 -22.23
CA ALA A 251 -14.21 -6.90 -21.56
C ALA A 251 -14.07 -7.37 -20.10
N PRO A 252 -14.74 -6.74 -19.12
CA PRO A 252 -14.64 -7.16 -17.73
C PRO A 252 -15.03 -8.63 -17.66
N SER A 253 -14.01 -9.49 -17.55
CA SER A 253 -14.24 -10.91 -17.32
C SER A 253 -14.98 -10.94 -16.01
N GLN A 254 -16.21 -11.48 -16.03
CA GLN A 254 -16.93 -11.80 -14.80
C GLN A 254 -15.91 -12.43 -13.86
N ILE A 255 -15.60 -11.74 -12.76
CA ILE A 255 -14.69 -12.26 -11.75
C ILE A 255 -15.48 -13.40 -11.11
N LYS A 256 -15.40 -14.60 -11.71
CA LYS A 256 -15.62 -15.83 -10.96
C LYS A 256 -14.63 -15.76 -9.80
N PRO A 257 -15.07 -15.99 -8.55
CA PRO A 257 -14.16 -16.09 -7.43
C PRO A 257 -13.03 -17.02 -7.86
N ALA A 258 -11.80 -16.52 -7.89
CA ALA A 258 -10.67 -17.37 -8.18
C ALA A 258 -10.72 -18.47 -7.13
N ALA A 259 -10.92 -19.72 -7.57
CA ALA A 259 -10.84 -20.87 -6.68
C ALA A 259 -9.54 -20.73 -5.87
N PRO A 260 -9.57 -21.00 -4.56
CA PRO A 260 -8.41 -20.81 -3.70
C PRO A 260 -7.20 -21.44 -4.38
N ARG A 261 -6.19 -20.62 -4.69
CA ARG A 261 -4.93 -21.09 -5.26
C ARG A 261 -4.32 -21.99 -4.19
N ASN A 262 -4.52 -23.29 -4.34
CA ASN A 262 -3.84 -24.27 -3.52
C ASN A 262 -2.35 -24.19 -3.89
N PRO A 263 -1.47 -23.68 -3.01
CA PRO A 263 -0.04 -23.55 -3.33
C PRO A 263 0.62 -24.94 -3.45
N PHE A 264 -0.08 -25.98 -2.99
CA PHE A 264 0.30 -27.36 -3.18
C PHE A 264 -0.11 -27.84 -4.57
N ARG A 265 0.73 -27.58 -5.57
CA ARG A 265 0.81 -28.50 -6.70
C ARG A 265 1.33 -29.82 -6.11
N GLY A 266 0.48 -30.84 -6.06
CA GLY A 266 0.85 -32.16 -5.59
C GLY A 266 2.20 -32.54 -6.20
N VAL A 267 3.20 -32.75 -5.34
CA VAL A 267 4.49 -33.26 -5.77
C VAL A 267 4.18 -34.55 -6.52
N LYS A 268 4.64 -34.68 -7.78
CA LYS A 268 4.56 -35.96 -8.47
C LYS A 268 5.23 -36.96 -7.55
N LEU A 269 4.47 -37.92 -7.01
CA LEU A 269 4.99 -39.01 -6.20
C LEU A 269 6.26 -39.54 -6.88
N CYS A 270 7.40 -39.30 -6.25
CA CYS A 270 8.65 -39.92 -6.66
C CYS A 270 8.45 -41.42 -6.45
N LYS A 271 8.14 -42.15 -7.52
CA LYS A 271 8.17 -43.62 -7.49
C LYS A 271 9.64 -44.01 -7.30
N PRO A 272 10.05 -44.56 -6.14
CA PRO A 272 11.42 -45.00 -5.97
C PRO A 272 11.70 -46.12 -6.99
N LYS A 273 12.83 -46.04 -7.69
CA LYS A 273 13.24 -47.04 -8.69
C LYS A 273 13.66 -48.38 -8.06
N GLN A 274 13.82 -48.43 -6.74
CA GLN A 274 14.13 -49.62 -5.97
C GLN A 274 13.08 -49.80 -4.88
N GLN A 275 12.71 -51.06 -4.63
CA GLN A 275 11.85 -51.39 -3.50
C GLN A 275 12.60 -51.05 -2.20
N PRO A 276 11.99 -50.31 -1.26
CA PRO A 276 12.59 -50.09 0.04
C PRO A 276 12.80 -51.43 0.74
N GLU A 277 13.92 -51.57 1.45
CA GLU A 277 14.21 -52.77 2.24
C GLU A 277 13.07 -53.06 3.23
N PRO A 278 12.68 -54.33 3.40
CA PRO A 278 11.64 -54.69 4.35
C PRO A 278 12.07 -54.25 5.76
N VAL A 279 11.25 -53.43 6.40
CA VAL A 279 11.41 -53.12 7.82
C VAL A 279 10.87 -54.33 8.59
N TYR A 280 11.78 -55.16 9.07
CA TYR A 280 11.44 -56.31 9.91
C TYR A 280 10.83 -55.85 11.24
N ALA A 281 9.86 -56.59 11.76
CA ALA A 281 9.12 -56.19 12.96
C ALA A 281 10.01 -56.12 14.22
N ASP A 282 11.17 -56.78 14.20
CA ASP A 282 12.18 -56.71 15.27
C ASP A 282 12.82 -55.32 15.40
N ARG A 283 12.95 -54.56 14.30
CA ARG A 283 13.41 -53.15 14.31
C ARG A 283 12.49 -52.24 15.11
N PHE A 284 11.19 -52.49 15.11
CA PHE A 284 10.24 -51.72 15.92
C PHE A 284 10.49 -51.94 17.42
N PHE A 285 10.70 -53.20 17.83
CA PHE A 285 11.01 -53.52 19.22
C PHE A 285 12.39 -53.02 19.65
N ALA A 286 13.39 -53.03 18.75
CA ALA A 286 14.71 -52.47 19.02
C ALA A 286 14.68 -50.94 19.23
N VAL A 287 13.93 -50.20 18.40
CA VAL A 287 13.82 -48.75 18.54
C VAL A 287 13.05 -48.35 19.81
N ILE A 288 12.03 -49.13 20.18
CA ILE A 288 11.31 -48.92 21.45
C ILE A 288 12.20 -49.25 22.65
N SER A 289 12.97 -50.34 22.61
CA SER A 289 13.86 -50.69 23.72
C SER A 289 14.99 -49.67 23.90
N GLU A 290 15.56 -49.15 22.81
CA GLU A 290 16.54 -48.06 22.83
C GLU A 290 15.92 -46.76 23.39
N SER A 291 14.71 -46.39 22.96
CA SER A 291 14.04 -45.18 23.48
C SER A 291 13.64 -45.30 24.95
N VAL A 292 13.19 -46.47 25.39
CA VAL A 292 12.83 -46.72 26.80
C VAL A 292 14.09 -46.75 27.67
N SER A 293 15.18 -47.37 27.23
CA SER A 293 16.43 -47.42 27.98
C SER A 293 17.13 -46.06 28.09
N ALA A 294 16.93 -45.17 27.11
CA ALA A 294 17.40 -43.78 27.15
C ALA A 294 16.41 -42.79 27.80
N SER A 295 15.28 -43.28 28.32
CA SER A 295 14.28 -42.41 28.97
C SER A 295 14.82 -41.83 30.29
N PRO A 296 14.58 -40.54 30.57
CA PRO A 296 14.98 -39.90 31.83
C PRO A 296 14.50 -40.63 33.08
N VAL A 297 13.34 -41.30 33.01
CA VAL A 297 12.77 -42.09 34.11
C VAL A 297 13.60 -43.34 34.39
N VAL A 298 14.03 -44.05 33.34
CA VAL A 298 14.85 -45.26 33.47
C VAL A 298 16.26 -44.90 33.96
N SER A 299 16.84 -43.80 33.45
CA SER A 299 18.10 -43.27 33.96
C SER A 299 18.01 -42.86 35.44
N TYR A 300 16.91 -42.23 35.86
CA TYR A 300 16.66 -41.84 37.25
C TYR A 300 16.64 -43.04 38.20
N PHE A 301 15.90 -44.11 37.86
CA PHE A 301 15.84 -45.32 38.67
C PHE A 301 17.19 -46.07 38.69
N ARG A 302 17.92 -46.11 37.57
CA ARG A 302 19.25 -46.74 37.51
C ARG A 302 20.26 -46.02 38.41
N HIS A 303 20.21 -44.69 38.48
CA HIS A 303 21.05 -43.90 39.37
C HIS A 303 20.66 -44.04 40.85
N GLN A 304 19.36 -44.17 41.18
CA GLN A 304 18.95 -44.45 42.56
C GLN A 304 19.36 -45.85 43.04
N TRP A 305 19.28 -46.87 42.18
CA TRP A 305 19.62 -48.25 42.54
C TRP A 305 21.13 -48.45 42.79
N GLN A 306 21.99 -47.69 42.11
CA GLN A 306 23.44 -47.70 42.37
C GLN A 306 23.84 -47.06 43.71
N GLY A 307 22.93 -46.33 44.38
CA GLY A 307 23.17 -45.74 45.70
C GLY A 307 22.93 -46.68 46.88
N TRP A 308 22.29 -47.84 46.69
CA TRP A 308 21.92 -48.76 47.77
C TRP A 308 22.97 -49.85 48.06
N SER A 309 23.95 -50.06 47.18
CA SER A 309 25.00 -51.09 47.38
C SER A 309 26.29 -50.57 48.05
N LYS A 310 26.31 -49.32 48.52
CA LYS A 310 27.41 -48.77 49.35
C LYS A 310 26.92 -48.26 50.70
N ARG A 311 26.44 -49.18 51.53
CA ARG A 311 26.44 -49.06 53.00
C ARG A 311 26.66 -50.45 53.61
N SER A 312 27.93 -50.81 53.79
CA SER A 312 28.55 -51.64 54.85
C SER A 312 29.94 -52.00 54.35
#